data_AF-A0A2X1PQ88-F1
#
_entry.id   AF-A0A2X1PQ88-F1
#
_cell.length_a   1.000
_cell.length_b   1.000
_cell.length_c   1.000
_cell.angle_alpha   90.00
_cell.angle_beta   90.00
_cell.angle_gamma   90.00
#
_symmetry.space_group_name_H-M   'P 1'
#
loop_
_entity.id
_entity.type
_entity.pdbx_description
1 polymer ?
#
loop_
_entity_poly.entity_id
_entity_poly.type
_entity_poly.pdbx_seq_one_letter_code
_entity_poly.pdbx_strand_id
1 'polypeptide(L)'
;MAHSQVGIQLISESTEKTLAELTALCAEHNIIHHEKSPLALVQTDDRLELRKLDEPKLGAVYVDFVGGTMAHRRKFGGGRGEAIAKAVGIKGSALPTVIDATAGLGRDAFVLAAIGCQVRLVERHPVVFLLLQDGLNRAYQDEEIGEMLQQNLRLLNVHHINELDPNSDYADVVYLDPMYPHKQKSALVKKGNASIPAFSRG
;
A
#
# COMPACT_ATOMS: atom_id res chain seq x y z
N MET A 1 -6.21 22.06 1.50
CA MET A 1 -7.47 21.74 0.77
C MET A 1 -8.22 20.76 1.63
N ALA A 2 -9.52 20.93 1.86
CA ALA A 2 -10.29 20.01 2.68
C ALA A 2 -10.17 18.58 2.11
N HIS A 3 -9.74 17.62 2.93
CA HIS A 3 -9.69 16.21 2.52
C HIS A 3 -11.12 15.78 2.17
N SER A 4 -11.36 15.52 0.88
CA SER A 4 -12.66 15.03 0.42
C SER A 4 -12.95 13.68 1.09
N GLN A 5 -14.15 13.53 1.67
CA GLN A 5 -14.57 12.26 2.23
C GLN A 5 -14.65 11.17 1.16
N VAL A 6 -14.21 9.95 1.52
CA VAL A 6 -14.30 8.78 0.65
C VAL A 6 -15.46 7.90 1.10
N GLY A 7 -16.47 7.74 0.25
CA GLY A 7 -17.61 6.86 0.50
C GLY A 7 -17.34 5.43 0.00
N ILE A 8 -17.32 4.45 0.92
CA ILE A 8 -17.14 3.03 0.59
C ILE A 8 -18.01 2.16 1.50
N GLN A 9 -18.42 0.98 1.06
CA GLN A 9 -19.13 0.07 1.95
C GLN A 9 -18.16 -0.48 3.00
N LEU A 10 -18.55 -0.47 4.27
CA LEU A 10 -17.78 -1.02 5.38
C LEU A 10 -18.45 -2.32 5.82
N ILE A 11 -17.69 -3.39 5.92
CA ILE A 11 -18.17 -4.72 6.31
C ILE A 11 -17.20 -5.28 7.34
N SER A 12 -17.72 -5.80 8.46
CA SER A 12 -16.92 -6.66 9.33
C SER A 12 -17.43 -8.10 9.24
N GLU A 13 -16.52 -9.00 8.88
CA GLU A 13 -16.67 -10.46 8.90
C GLU A 13 -15.79 -11.07 10.01
N SER A 14 -15.17 -10.25 10.85
CA SER A 14 -14.33 -10.71 11.96
C SER A 14 -15.17 -11.18 13.15
N THR A 15 -14.68 -12.22 13.80
CA THR A 15 -15.18 -12.75 15.07
C THR A 15 -14.79 -11.88 16.27
N GLU A 16 -13.69 -11.13 16.18
CA GLU A 16 -13.18 -10.28 17.25
C GLU A 16 -13.44 -8.80 17.01
N LYS A 17 -13.32 -8.33 15.76
CA LYS A 17 -13.44 -6.91 15.40
C LYS A 17 -14.84 -6.59 14.89
N THR A 18 -15.48 -5.62 15.51
CA THR A 18 -16.85 -5.19 15.20
C THR A 18 -16.89 -4.21 14.02
N LEU A 19 -18.05 -4.10 13.38
CA LEU A 19 -18.30 -3.05 12.39
C LEU A 19 -18.17 -1.63 12.98
N ALA A 20 -18.49 -1.46 14.27
CA ALA A 20 -18.35 -0.18 14.96
C ALA A 20 -16.87 0.25 15.04
N GLU A 21 -15.97 -0.67 15.39
CA GLU A 21 -14.53 -0.41 15.43
C GLU A 21 -13.97 -0.10 14.03
N LEU A 22 -14.36 -0.86 13.00
CA LEU A 22 -13.99 -0.55 11.62
C LEU A 22 -14.48 0.83 11.19
N THR A 23 -15.71 1.19 11.58
CA THR A 23 -16.29 2.50 11.26
C THR A 23 -15.55 3.64 11.96
N ALA A 24 -15.18 3.45 13.23
CA ALA A 24 -14.38 4.42 13.99
C ALA A 24 -12.99 4.63 13.35
N LEU A 25 -12.28 3.53 13.04
CA LEU A 25 -11.01 3.57 12.33
C LEU A 25 -11.13 4.32 10.99
N CYS A 26 -12.17 4.00 10.21
CA CYS A 26 -12.40 4.66 8.91
C CYS A 26 -12.67 6.16 9.06
N ALA A 27 -13.42 6.56 10.09
CA ALA A 27 -13.77 7.97 10.32
C ALA A 27 -12.53 8.84 10.59
N GLU A 28 -11.51 8.31 11.29
CA GLU A 28 -10.22 9.00 11.53
C GLU A 28 -9.50 9.35 10.22
N HIS A 29 -9.75 8.58 9.16
CA HIS A 29 -9.16 8.77 7.83
C HIS A 29 -10.12 9.37 6.80
N ASN A 30 -11.20 10.03 7.24
CA ASN A 30 -12.23 10.61 6.37
C ASN A 30 -12.91 9.61 5.43
N ILE A 31 -12.99 8.34 5.84
CA ILE A 31 -13.73 7.30 5.12
C ILE A 31 -15.11 7.15 5.79
N ILE A 32 -16.16 7.22 4.99
CA ILE A 32 -17.54 7.10 5.46
C ILE A 32 -18.20 5.87 4.84
N HIS A 33 -19.07 5.23 5.63
CA HIS A 33 -19.89 4.13 5.13
C HIS A 33 -20.84 4.61 4.03
N HIS A 34 -20.79 3.97 2.87
CA HIS A 34 -21.70 4.20 1.75
C HIS A 34 -22.24 2.87 1.23
N GLU A 35 -23.47 2.55 1.65
CA GLU A 35 -24.14 1.25 1.39
C GLU A 35 -24.23 0.90 -0.10
N LYS A 36 -24.34 1.90 -0.98
CA LYS A 36 -24.47 1.69 -2.43
C LYS A 36 -23.13 1.64 -3.18
N SER A 37 -22.00 1.69 -2.46
CA SER A 37 -20.70 1.61 -3.11
C SER A 37 -20.49 0.21 -3.68
N PRO A 38 -20.04 0.07 -4.94
CA PRO A 38 -19.66 -1.24 -5.49
C PRO A 38 -18.36 -1.78 -4.86
N LEU A 39 -17.66 -0.95 -4.08
CA LEU A 39 -16.47 -1.34 -3.34
C LEU A 39 -16.79 -1.51 -1.86
N ALA A 40 -16.18 -2.51 -1.25
CA ALA A 40 -16.21 -2.71 0.19
C ALA A 40 -14.80 -2.78 0.77
N LEU A 41 -14.59 -2.05 1.86
CA LEU A 41 -13.49 -2.30 2.78
C LEU A 41 -13.99 -3.31 3.82
N VAL A 42 -13.37 -4.49 3.84
CA VAL A 42 -13.82 -5.64 4.64
C VAL A 42 -12.76 -5.94 5.70
N GLN A 43 -13.17 -5.91 6.97
CA GLN A 43 -12.39 -6.42 8.08
C GLN A 43 -12.69 -7.92 8.23
N THR A 44 -11.67 -8.75 8.01
CA THR A 44 -11.70 -10.19 8.30
C THR A 44 -10.95 -10.47 9.60
N ASP A 45 -10.93 -11.71 10.07
CA ASP A 45 -10.08 -12.11 11.20
C ASP A 45 -8.58 -11.94 10.89
N ASP A 46 -8.18 -12.20 9.64
CA ASP A 46 -6.77 -12.21 9.27
C ASP A 46 -6.25 -10.82 8.90
N ARG A 47 -7.10 -9.96 8.30
CA ARG A 47 -6.64 -8.73 7.64
C ARG A 47 -7.76 -7.77 7.25
N LEU A 48 -7.34 -6.57 6.86
CA LEU A 48 -8.16 -5.63 6.10
C LEU A 48 -8.00 -5.87 4.58
N GLU A 49 -9.09 -5.91 3.85
CA GLU A 49 -9.06 -6.13 2.40
C GLU A 49 -10.13 -5.35 1.63
N LEU A 50 -9.85 -5.04 0.37
CA LEU A 50 -10.76 -4.37 -0.55
C LEU A 50 -11.42 -5.38 -1.48
N ARG A 51 -12.75 -5.34 -1.57
CA ARG A 51 -13.52 -6.18 -2.48
C ARG A 51 -14.34 -5.32 -3.44
N LYS A 52 -14.54 -5.83 -4.66
CA LYS A 52 -15.52 -5.29 -5.62
C LYS A 52 -16.76 -6.18 -5.59
N LEU A 53 -17.83 -5.69 -4.96
CA LEU A 53 -19.03 -6.46 -4.62
C LEU A 53 -19.84 -6.89 -5.84
N ASP A 54 -19.83 -6.08 -6.90
CA ASP A 54 -20.50 -6.37 -8.17
C ASP A 54 -19.67 -7.29 -9.09
N GLU A 55 -18.40 -7.57 -8.76
CA GLU A 55 -17.53 -8.51 -9.48
C GLU A 55 -16.77 -9.45 -8.52
N PRO A 56 -17.47 -10.33 -7.77
CA PRO A 56 -16.86 -11.16 -6.73
C PRO A 56 -15.78 -12.13 -7.26
N LYS A 57 -15.82 -12.47 -8.55
CA LYS A 57 -14.82 -13.33 -9.21
C LYS A 57 -13.43 -12.69 -9.32
N LEU A 58 -13.31 -11.37 -9.15
CA LEU A 58 -12.01 -10.67 -9.12
C LEU A 58 -11.22 -10.98 -7.85
N GLY A 59 -11.88 -11.44 -6.78
CA GLY A 59 -11.27 -11.65 -5.48
C GLY A 59 -11.01 -10.34 -4.73
N ALA A 60 -10.29 -10.46 -3.61
CA ALA A 60 -9.94 -9.35 -2.74
C ALA A 60 -8.54 -8.79 -3.06
N VAL A 61 -8.34 -7.51 -2.77
CA VAL A 61 -7.05 -6.83 -2.82
C VAL A 61 -6.65 -6.48 -1.39
N TYR A 62 -5.46 -6.92 -0.99
CA TYR A 62 -4.86 -6.63 0.30
C TYR A 62 -3.34 -6.55 0.15
N VAL A 63 -2.67 -5.97 1.15
CA VAL A 63 -1.21 -5.88 1.17
C VAL A 63 -0.65 -7.06 1.96
N ASP A 64 0.26 -7.82 1.35
CA ASP A 64 0.95 -8.94 2.01
C ASP A 64 2.43 -8.92 1.63
N PHE A 65 3.28 -8.62 2.61
CA PHE A 65 4.74 -8.61 2.46
C PHE A 65 5.39 -9.93 2.88
N VAL A 66 4.67 -10.77 3.63
CA VAL A 66 5.19 -12.03 4.19
C VAL A 66 5.06 -13.16 3.18
N GLY A 67 3.90 -13.24 2.52
CA GLY A 67 3.54 -14.30 1.59
C GLY A 67 3.45 -13.86 0.12
N GLY A 68 2.94 -14.79 -0.70
CA GLY A 68 2.50 -14.53 -2.07
C GLY A 68 3.54 -13.91 -3.00
N THR A 69 3.07 -12.99 -3.85
CA THR A 69 3.86 -12.37 -4.91
C THR A 69 5.03 -11.54 -4.35
N MET A 70 4.88 -10.89 -3.20
CA MET A 70 5.94 -10.08 -2.60
C MET A 70 7.06 -10.95 -2.03
N ALA A 71 6.72 -12.03 -1.31
CA ALA A 71 7.71 -12.99 -0.84
C ALA A 71 8.50 -13.62 -2.00
N HIS A 72 7.80 -13.98 -3.08
CA HIS A 72 8.45 -14.49 -4.29
C HIS A 72 9.35 -13.43 -4.95
N ARG A 73 8.90 -12.17 -5.06
CA ARG A 73 9.69 -11.07 -5.62
C ARG A 73 10.93 -10.77 -4.75
N ARG A 74 10.84 -10.83 -3.42
CA ARG A 74 12.00 -10.72 -2.53
C ARG A 74 13.04 -11.81 -2.79
N LYS A 75 12.61 -13.06 -2.95
CA LYS A 75 13.50 -14.21 -3.12
C LYS A 75 14.06 -14.35 -4.55
N PHE A 76 13.26 -14.02 -5.56
CA PHE A 76 13.56 -14.33 -6.97
C PHE A 76 13.40 -13.15 -7.94
N GLY A 77 13.01 -11.96 -7.47
CA GLY A 77 12.80 -10.77 -8.30
C GLY A 77 14.10 -10.12 -8.80
N GLY A 78 15.24 -10.53 -8.25
CA GLY A 78 16.57 -10.07 -8.65
C GLY A 78 17.18 -9.06 -7.68
N GLY A 79 16.45 -8.58 -6.67
CA GLY A 79 16.94 -7.72 -5.60
C GLY A 79 17.67 -6.48 -6.16
N ARG A 80 18.96 -6.36 -5.88
CA ARG A 80 19.83 -5.26 -6.40
C ARG A 80 19.86 -5.19 -7.94
N GLY A 81 19.49 -6.26 -8.64
CA GLY A 81 19.40 -6.33 -10.09
C GLY A 81 18.11 -5.73 -10.68
N GLU A 82 17.08 -5.48 -9.87
CA GLU A 82 15.81 -4.92 -10.33
C GLU A 82 15.97 -3.50 -10.89
N ALA A 83 15.11 -3.17 -11.86
CA ALA A 83 15.13 -1.84 -12.48
C ALA A 83 14.92 -0.73 -11.45
N ILE A 84 14.03 -0.94 -10.47
CA ILE A 84 13.79 0.02 -9.39
C ILE A 84 15.03 0.24 -8.52
N ALA A 85 15.73 -0.83 -8.13
CA ALA A 85 16.95 -0.73 -7.34
C ALA A 85 18.04 0.07 -8.08
N LYS A 86 18.21 -0.19 -9.38
CA LYS A 86 19.14 0.56 -10.23
C LYS A 86 18.73 2.02 -10.39
N ALA A 87 17.44 2.29 -10.56
CA ALA A 87 16.90 3.64 -10.76
C ALA A 87 17.14 4.54 -9.54
N VAL A 88 17.03 3.99 -8.33
CA VAL A 88 17.32 4.74 -7.09
C VAL A 88 18.82 4.78 -6.75
N GLY A 89 19.69 4.26 -7.62
CA GLY A 89 21.15 4.41 -7.47
C GLY A 89 21.83 3.36 -6.57
N ILE A 90 21.17 2.24 -6.28
CA ILE A 90 21.79 1.14 -5.52
C ILE A 90 22.94 0.52 -6.33
N LYS A 91 24.18 0.71 -5.84
CA LYS A 91 25.41 0.18 -6.45
C LYS A 91 26.44 -0.17 -5.37
N GLY A 92 27.15 -1.29 -5.53
CA GLY A 92 28.17 -1.70 -4.56
C GLY A 92 27.56 -1.95 -3.18
N SER A 93 28.00 -1.21 -2.16
CA SER A 93 27.42 -1.21 -0.80
C SER A 93 26.48 -0.02 -0.52
N ALA A 94 26.29 0.90 -1.47
CA ALA A 94 25.42 2.07 -1.26
C ALA A 94 23.95 1.63 -1.10
N LEU A 95 23.30 2.22 -0.09
CA LEU A 95 21.91 2.03 0.29
C LEU A 95 21.31 3.41 0.62
N PRO A 96 20.74 4.12 -0.37
CA PRO A 96 20.15 5.44 -0.14
C PRO A 96 18.91 5.34 0.75
N THR A 97 18.65 6.41 1.49
CA THR A 97 17.35 6.68 2.10
C THR A 97 16.37 7.11 1.02
N VAL A 98 15.13 6.64 1.09
CA VAL A 98 14.12 6.84 0.04
C VAL A 98 12.81 7.36 0.64
N ILE A 99 12.21 8.34 0.00
CA ILE A 99 10.79 8.67 0.18
C ILE A 99 10.04 8.17 -1.05
N ASP A 100 9.13 7.21 -0.86
CA ASP A 100 8.14 6.85 -1.87
C ASP A 100 6.90 7.72 -1.63
N ALA A 101 6.72 8.73 -2.49
CA ALA A 101 5.66 9.71 -2.34
C ALA A 101 4.34 9.29 -3.02
N THR A 102 4.26 8.05 -3.51
CA THR A 102 3.10 7.45 -4.18
C THR A 102 3.01 5.97 -3.81
N ALA A 103 3.06 5.67 -2.51
CA ALA A 103 3.34 4.33 -2.00
C ALA A 103 2.43 3.23 -2.58
N GLY A 104 1.14 3.52 -2.78
CA GLY A 104 0.17 2.55 -3.26
C GLY A 104 0.12 1.33 -2.35
N LEU A 105 0.32 0.14 -2.92
CA LEU A 105 0.40 -1.12 -2.17
C LEU A 105 1.81 -1.46 -1.67
N GLY A 106 2.76 -0.52 -1.73
CA GLY A 106 4.11 -0.64 -1.18
C GLY A 106 5.03 -1.64 -1.90
N ARG A 107 4.70 -2.06 -3.13
CA ARG A 107 5.40 -3.17 -3.81
C ARG A 107 6.85 -2.85 -4.15
N ASP A 108 7.11 -1.68 -4.69
CA ASP A 108 8.47 -1.26 -5.08
C ASP A 108 9.26 -0.79 -3.86
N ALA A 109 8.62 -0.06 -2.95
CA ALA A 109 9.18 0.28 -1.65
C ALA A 109 9.64 -0.96 -0.85
N PHE A 110 8.86 -2.05 -0.84
CA PHE A 110 9.23 -3.29 -0.18
C PHE A 110 10.50 -3.92 -0.78
N VAL A 111 10.67 -3.87 -2.10
CA VAL A 111 11.91 -4.33 -2.75
C VAL A 111 13.11 -3.53 -2.26
N LEU A 112 12.99 -2.21 -2.19
CA LEU A 112 14.06 -1.34 -1.72
C LEU A 112 14.38 -1.60 -0.23
N ALA A 113 13.35 -1.72 0.61
CA ALA A 113 13.51 -2.04 2.04
C ALA A 113 14.17 -3.41 2.26
N ALA A 114 13.75 -4.43 1.51
CA ALA A 114 14.33 -5.77 1.59
C ALA A 114 15.80 -5.84 1.12
N ILE A 115 16.25 -4.88 0.29
CA ILE A 115 17.66 -4.72 -0.10
C ILE A 115 18.47 -4.02 1.01
N GLY A 116 17.79 -3.30 1.92
CA GLY A 116 18.39 -2.60 3.06
C GLY A 116 18.27 -1.07 3.00
N CYS A 117 17.52 -0.50 2.05
CA CYS A 117 17.24 0.94 2.06
C CYS A 117 16.26 1.29 3.18
N GLN A 118 16.42 2.45 3.80
CA GLN A 118 15.39 3.02 4.67
C GLN A 118 14.37 3.78 3.83
N VAL A 119 13.15 3.27 3.77
CA VAL A 119 12.08 3.77 2.90
C VAL A 119 10.94 4.32 3.76
N ARG A 120 10.58 5.58 3.51
CA ARG A 120 9.41 6.24 4.06
C ARG A 120 8.33 6.34 3.00
N LEU A 121 7.13 5.89 3.34
CA LEU A 121 5.99 5.81 2.46
C LEU A 121 5.02 6.96 2.74
N VAL A 122 4.53 7.61 1.68
CA VAL A 122 3.42 8.56 1.73
C VAL A 122 2.31 8.05 0.82
N GLU A 123 1.11 7.92 1.38
CA GLU A 123 -0.10 7.51 0.65
C GLU A 123 -1.23 8.49 0.94
N ARG A 124 -1.77 9.07 -0.13
CA ARG A 124 -2.83 10.08 -0.05
C ARG A 124 -4.22 9.49 0.02
N HIS A 125 -4.43 8.32 -0.57
CA HIS A 125 -5.74 7.72 -0.68
C HIS A 125 -6.06 6.96 0.61
N PRO A 126 -7.05 7.39 1.41
CA PRO A 126 -7.21 6.91 2.78
C PRO A 126 -7.51 5.40 2.86
N VAL A 127 -8.27 4.85 1.90
CA VAL A 127 -8.50 3.39 1.85
C VAL A 127 -7.20 2.62 1.56
N VAL A 128 -6.35 3.13 0.68
CA VAL A 128 -5.08 2.46 0.33
C VAL A 128 -4.10 2.57 1.48
N PHE A 129 -4.07 3.73 2.14
CA PHE A 129 -3.33 3.97 3.37
C PHE A 129 -3.67 2.92 4.43
N LEU A 130 -4.96 2.67 4.70
CA LEU A 130 -5.37 1.66 5.68
C LEU A 130 -5.01 0.23 5.28
N LEU A 131 -5.12 -0.14 3.99
CA LEU A 131 -4.69 -1.45 3.50
C LEU A 131 -3.17 -1.64 3.67
N LEU A 132 -2.40 -0.60 3.37
CA LEU A 132 -0.94 -0.60 3.52
C LEU A 132 -0.54 -0.66 5.00
N GLN A 133 -1.21 0.09 5.86
CA GLN A 133 -1.01 0.07 7.31
C GLN A 133 -1.29 -1.31 7.90
N ASP A 134 -2.40 -1.96 7.52
CA ASP A 134 -2.72 -3.34 7.92
C ASP A 134 -1.64 -4.33 7.47
N GLY A 135 -1.20 -4.24 6.20
CA GLY A 135 -0.13 -5.07 5.65
C GLY A 135 1.21 -4.91 6.38
N LEU A 136 1.59 -3.67 6.68
CA LEU A 136 2.81 -3.37 7.45
C LEU A 136 2.72 -3.92 8.87
N ASN A 137 1.60 -3.67 9.57
CA ASN A 137 1.40 -4.13 10.94
C ASN A 137 1.55 -5.65 11.05
N ARG A 138 0.98 -6.41 10.11
CA ARG A 138 1.16 -7.86 10.06
C ARG A 138 2.60 -8.26 9.75
N ALA A 139 3.22 -7.61 8.77
CA ALA A 139 4.59 -7.92 8.38
C ALA A 139 5.61 -7.61 9.48
N TYR A 140 5.39 -6.58 10.30
CA TYR A 140 6.24 -6.25 11.44
C TYR A 140 6.24 -7.31 12.55
N GLN A 141 5.19 -8.14 12.63
CA GLN A 141 5.11 -9.25 13.59
C GLN A 141 5.68 -10.56 13.04
N ASP A 142 6.13 -10.58 11.78
CA ASP A 142 6.70 -11.77 11.17
C ASP A 142 8.10 -12.07 11.72
N GLU A 143 8.36 -13.33 12.05
CA GLU A 143 9.64 -13.77 12.64
C GLU A 143 10.82 -13.66 11.67
N GLU A 144 10.59 -13.76 10.36
CA GLU A 144 11.66 -13.74 9.35
C GLU A 144 11.99 -12.31 8.90
N ILE A 145 10.98 -11.48 8.66
CA ILE A 145 11.15 -10.15 8.05
C ILE A 145 10.78 -8.97 8.95
N GLY A 146 10.14 -9.22 10.10
CA GLY A 146 9.53 -8.18 10.92
C GLY A 146 10.53 -7.14 11.42
N GLU A 147 11.63 -7.57 12.03
CA GLU A 147 12.67 -6.67 12.55
C GLU A 147 13.26 -5.78 11.44
N MET A 148 13.60 -6.39 10.30
CA MET A 148 14.14 -5.68 9.14
C MET A 148 13.14 -4.67 8.59
N LEU A 149 11.87 -5.03 8.46
CA LEU A 149 10.85 -4.12 7.94
C LEU A 149 10.55 -2.96 8.90
N GLN A 150 10.51 -3.20 10.21
CA GLN A 150 10.32 -2.12 11.19
C GLN A 150 11.43 -1.05 11.08
N GLN A 151 12.65 -1.46 10.74
CA GLN A 151 13.78 -0.56 10.54
C GLN A 151 13.76 0.13 9.17
N ASN A 152 13.33 -0.59 8.12
CA ASN A 152 13.59 -0.20 6.74
C ASN A 152 12.35 0.28 5.97
N LEU A 153 11.13 0.06 6.44
CA LEU A 153 9.92 0.43 5.70
C LEU A 153 8.89 1.02 6.65
N ARG A 154 8.62 2.32 6.53
CA ARG A 154 7.68 3.01 7.44
C ARG A 154 6.65 3.83 6.67
N LEU A 155 5.37 3.60 6.98
CA LEU A 155 4.29 4.49 6.57
C LEU A 155 4.27 5.73 7.47
N LEU A 156 4.34 6.90 6.85
CA LEU A 156 4.27 8.17 7.57
C LEU A 156 2.81 8.57 7.79
N ASN A 157 2.53 9.24 8.91
CA ASN A 157 1.22 9.81 9.19
C ASN A 157 1.05 11.18 8.49
N VAL A 158 1.32 11.21 7.19
CA VAL A 158 1.07 12.31 6.28
C VAL A 158 0.49 11.75 4.99
N HIS A 159 -0.30 12.55 4.28
CA HIS A 159 -1.01 12.10 3.08
C HIS A 159 -0.42 12.68 1.81
N HIS A 160 0.32 13.79 1.90
CA HIS A 160 0.96 14.43 0.78
C HIS A 160 2.41 14.82 1.11
N ILE A 161 3.28 14.76 0.09
CA ILE A 161 4.69 15.11 0.24
C ILE A 161 4.91 16.57 0.68
N ASN A 162 3.94 17.46 0.45
CA ASN A 162 4.01 18.86 0.88
C ASN A 162 3.77 19.06 2.39
N GLU A 163 3.37 18.01 3.11
CA GLU A 163 3.27 18.01 4.57
C GLU A 163 4.62 17.70 5.24
N LEU A 164 5.60 17.20 4.47
CA LEU A 164 6.96 16.94 4.96
C LEU A 164 7.76 18.25 5.09
N ASP A 165 8.55 18.37 6.15
CA ASP A 165 9.48 19.49 6.30
C ASP A 165 10.78 19.18 5.55
N PRO A 166 11.13 19.93 4.49
CA PRO A 166 12.33 19.65 3.70
C PRO A 166 13.64 19.76 4.51
N ASN A 167 13.64 20.39 5.68
CA ASN A 167 14.84 20.51 6.52
C ASN A 167 15.07 19.29 7.43
N SER A 168 14.00 18.55 7.77
CA SER A 168 14.07 17.43 8.73
C SER A 168 13.64 16.10 8.12
N ASP A 169 12.76 16.12 7.13
CA ASP A 169 12.26 14.95 6.42
C ASP A 169 12.95 14.70 5.07
N TYR A 170 14.22 15.06 4.89
CA TYR A 170 14.94 14.85 3.62
C TYR A 170 15.35 13.39 3.40
N ALA A 171 15.55 12.99 2.14
CA ALA A 171 16.06 11.69 1.73
C ALA A 171 17.05 11.84 0.57
N ASP A 172 17.88 10.83 0.35
CA ASP A 172 18.79 10.81 -0.82
C ASP A 172 18.02 10.71 -2.14
N VAL A 173 16.88 10.02 -2.12
CA VAL A 173 16.02 9.78 -3.28
C VAL A 173 14.55 10.00 -2.96
N VAL A 174 13.83 10.67 -3.85
CA VAL A 174 12.36 10.70 -3.87
C VAL A 174 11.88 9.89 -5.06
N TYR A 175 11.11 8.84 -4.80
CA TYR A 175 10.50 7.97 -5.80
C TYR A 175 9.03 8.37 -6.03
N LEU A 176 8.62 8.38 -7.31
CA LEU A 176 7.29 8.75 -7.77
C LEU A 176 6.85 7.79 -8.89
N ASP A 177 5.75 7.08 -8.65
CA ASP A 177 4.99 6.30 -9.62
C ASP A 177 3.50 6.61 -9.49
N PRO A 178 3.06 7.82 -9.90
CA PRO A 178 1.65 8.18 -9.82
C PRO A 178 0.84 7.29 -10.76
N MET A 179 -0.35 6.86 -10.32
CA MET A 179 -1.27 6.16 -11.19
C MET A 179 -1.68 7.06 -12.36
N TYR A 180 -1.12 6.78 -13.55
CA TYR A 180 -1.47 7.51 -14.76
C TYR A 180 -2.91 7.16 -15.18
N PRO A 181 -3.69 8.14 -15.69
CA PRO A 181 -5.02 7.87 -16.21
C PRO A 181 -4.96 6.74 -17.26
N HIS A 182 -5.70 5.66 -17.03
CA HIS A 182 -5.78 4.57 -17.99
C HIS A 182 -6.35 5.12 -19.30
N LYS A 183 -5.54 5.15 -20.35
CA LYS A 183 -6.06 5.25 -21.72
C LYS A 183 -6.83 3.96 -21.97
N GLN A 184 -8.13 4.05 -22.27
CA GLN A 184 -8.89 2.88 -22.69
C GLN A 184 -8.26 2.31 -23.97
N LYS A 185 -7.41 1.28 -23.82
CA LYS A 185 -7.01 0.39 -24.91
C LYS A 185 -7.09 -1.04 -24.38
N SER A 186 -7.81 -1.85 -25.14
CA SER A 186 -8.01 -3.27 -24.92
C SER A 186 -6.67 -4.01 -24.83
N ALA A 187 -6.32 -4.43 -23.62
CA ALA A 187 -5.38 -5.51 -23.43
C ALA A 187 -6.06 -6.52 -22.50
N LEU A 188 -6.46 -7.66 -23.07
CA LEU A 188 -6.74 -8.87 -22.30
C LEU A 188 -5.43 -9.26 -21.61
N VAL A 189 -5.18 -8.71 -20.43
CA VAL A 189 -4.05 -9.12 -19.60
C VAL A 189 -4.44 -10.43 -18.94
N LYS A 190 -3.62 -11.46 -19.18
CA LYS A 190 -3.71 -12.78 -18.53
C LYS A 190 -3.75 -12.62 -17.01
N LYS A 191 -4.59 -13.45 -16.36
CA LYS A 191 -4.73 -13.58 -14.90
C LYS A 191 -3.37 -13.51 -14.19
N GLY A 192 -3.16 -12.41 -13.48
CA GLY A 192 -2.03 -12.17 -12.58
C GLY A 192 -2.21 -10.79 -11.96
N ASN A 193 -2.53 -10.76 -10.67
CA ASN A 193 -2.85 -9.60 -9.84
C ASN A 193 -4.20 -8.93 -10.16
N ALA A 194 -5.19 -9.14 -9.28
CA ALA A 194 -6.41 -8.36 -9.27
C ALA A 194 -6.07 -6.88 -9.01
N SER A 195 -6.20 -6.04 -10.02
CA SER A 195 -6.29 -4.60 -9.85
C SER A 195 -7.76 -4.22 -9.89
N ILE A 196 -8.33 -3.75 -8.79
CA ILE A 196 -9.66 -3.14 -8.79
C ILE A 196 -9.49 -1.72 -9.37
N PRO A 197 -10.02 -1.40 -10.58
CA PRO A 197 -9.71 -0.14 -11.28
C PRO A 197 -10.30 1.13 -10.63
N ALA A 198 -10.78 1.05 -9.39
CA ALA A 198 -11.78 1.98 -8.88
C ALA A 198 -11.23 3.28 -8.27
N PHE A 199 -9.92 3.44 -8.15
CA PHE A 199 -9.29 4.66 -7.60
C PHE A 199 -8.80 5.64 -8.66
N SER A 200 -9.42 5.65 -9.84
CA SER A 200 -9.01 6.49 -10.98
C SER A 200 -9.68 7.87 -11.05
N ARG A 201 -10.34 8.35 -9.98
CA ARG A 201 -10.98 9.67 -9.96
C ARG A 201 -10.62 10.41 -8.67
N GLY A 202 -9.60 11.27 -8.79
CA GLY A 202 -9.46 12.46 -7.95
C GLY A 202 -10.02 13.67 -8.69
#